data_AF-A0A9J7LTV3-F1
#
_entry.id   AF-A0A9J7LTV3-F1
#
_cell.length_a   1.000
_cell.length_b   1.000
_cell.length_c   1.000
_cell.angle_alpha   90.00
_cell.angle_beta   90.00
_cell.angle_gamma   90.00
#
_symmetry.space_group_name_H-M   'P 1'
#
loop_
_entity.id
_entity.type
_entity.pdbx_description
1 polymer ?
#
loop_
_entity_poly.entity_id
_entity_poly.type
_entity_poly.pdbx_seq_one_letter_code
_entity_poly.pdbx_strand_id
1 'polypeptide(L)'
;MAANSTFIISDQADDLLMGKFDAARLKIAILSQFNDLQQQAFVICCPDMSPDFVIEKSRVLKKMAWVQAVDAMDVNQGPCLLVETPVKIAMARELCKRAQKCFGLDEDSLTKLAAISGTDVQDLKIFVQRNLPMCTKLLSDDTDCAPPDNIRTLASLLSKNSSTLLTLGLANWSFTTTIPVMGFGGKALNIVVYFLCRMIDEQAECAKDLHNFAFNK
;
A
#
# COMPACT_ATOMS: atom_id res chain seq x y z
N MET A 1 11.91 -17.19 25.90
CA MET A 1 13.38 -17.31 25.88
C MET A 1 13.92 -16.13 25.09
N ALA A 2 14.36 -15.06 25.77
CA ALA A 2 14.97 -13.91 25.10
C ALA A 2 16.42 -14.28 24.77
N ALA A 3 16.70 -14.56 23.50
CA ALA A 3 18.07 -14.67 23.03
C ALA A 3 18.75 -13.31 23.17
N ASN A 4 19.97 -13.28 23.72
CA ASN A 4 20.81 -12.09 23.78
C ASN A 4 20.92 -11.45 22.39
N SER A 5 20.14 -10.41 22.15
CA SER A 5 20.06 -9.75 20.85
C SER A 5 20.95 -8.51 20.88
N THR A 6 22.26 -8.75 20.79
CA THR A 6 23.22 -7.68 20.48
C THR A 6 23.06 -7.33 19.00
N PHE A 7 22.83 -6.05 18.71
CA PHE A 7 22.73 -5.54 17.35
C PHE A 7 23.89 -4.59 17.08
N ILE A 8 24.56 -4.74 15.94
CA ILE A 8 25.58 -3.79 15.49
C ILE A 8 24.92 -2.84 14.51
N ILE A 9 24.93 -1.55 14.82
CA ILE A 9 24.39 -0.48 13.97
C ILE A 9 25.48 0.55 13.68
N SER A 10 25.38 1.17 12.51
CA SER A 10 26.17 2.35 12.15
C SER A 10 25.52 3.61 12.72
N ASP A 11 26.33 4.58 13.11
CA ASP A 11 25.88 5.93 13.51
C ASP A 11 25.53 6.80 12.28
N GLN A 12 25.88 6.34 11.08
CA GLN A 12 25.53 7.05 9.84
C GLN A 12 24.05 6.86 9.52
N ALA A 13 23.32 7.98 9.37
CA ALA A 13 21.89 7.98 9.06
C ALA A 13 21.57 7.21 7.77
N ASP A 14 22.42 7.34 6.75
CA ASP A 14 22.24 6.65 5.47
C ASP A 14 22.37 5.13 5.61
N ASP A 15 23.33 4.65 6.40
CA ASP A 15 23.48 3.22 6.66
C ASP A 15 22.26 2.63 7.42
N LEU A 16 21.68 3.42 8.33
CA LEU A 16 20.47 3.04 9.06
C LEU A 16 19.21 3.04 8.17
N LEU A 17 19.11 3.98 7.23
CA LEU A 17 18.02 4.07 6.25
C LEU A 17 18.06 2.92 5.24
N MET A 18 19.26 2.55 4.81
CA MET A 18 19.54 1.44 3.90
C MET A 18 19.47 0.07 4.59
N GLY A 19 19.28 0.04 5.91
CA GLY A 19 19.19 -1.19 6.68
C GLY A 19 20.50 -2.00 6.72
N LYS A 20 21.66 -1.35 6.58
CA LYS A 20 22.97 -2.01 6.66
C LYS A 20 23.25 -2.53 8.06
N PHE A 21 24.23 -3.44 8.18
CA PHE A 21 24.56 -4.14 9.42
C PHE A 21 23.33 -4.87 9.99
N ASP A 22 23.04 -4.71 11.28
CA ASP A 22 21.87 -5.30 11.92
C ASP A 22 20.67 -4.33 12.02
N ALA A 23 20.67 -3.20 11.30
CA ALA A 23 19.61 -2.20 11.40
C ALA A 23 18.22 -2.74 11.07
N ALA A 24 18.08 -3.52 9.99
CA ALA A 24 16.81 -4.16 9.64
C ALA A 24 16.38 -5.18 10.71
N ARG A 25 17.33 -6.00 11.21
CA ARG A 25 17.08 -6.99 12.27
C ARG A 25 16.65 -6.34 13.58
N LEU A 26 17.25 -5.19 13.94
CA LEU A 26 16.87 -4.39 15.09
C LEU A 26 15.42 -3.90 14.95
N LYS A 27 15.05 -3.33 13.80
CA LYS A 27 13.69 -2.84 13.54
C LYS A 27 12.65 -3.98 13.63
N ILE A 28 12.98 -5.16 13.11
CA ILE A 28 12.12 -6.36 13.20
C ILE A 28 12.00 -6.84 14.67
N ALA A 29 13.11 -6.84 15.41
CA ALA A 29 13.10 -7.23 16.82
C ALA A 29 12.26 -6.26 17.67
N ILE A 30 12.35 -4.95 17.40
CA ILE A 30 11.49 -3.92 18.03
C ILE A 30 10.03 -4.17 17.68
N LEU A 31 9.71 -4.39 16.39
CA LEU A 31 8.34 -4.69 15.95
C LEU A 31 7.73 -5.89 16.66
N SER A 32 8.49 -6.96 16.88
CA SER A 32 7.98 -8.17 17.52
C SER A 32 7.60 -7.99 19.01
N GLN A 33 8.08 -6.92 19.65
CA GLN A 33 7.72 -6.57 21.03
C GLN A 33 6.49 -5.68 21.13
N PHE A 34 6.06 -5.09 20.01
CA PHE A 34 4.95 -4.16 19.96
C PHE A 34 3.61 -4.85 19.72
N ASN A 35 2.55 -4.29 20.31
CA ASN A 35 1.17 -4.65 19.96
C ASN A 35 0.79 -4.12 18.57
N ASP A 36 -0.35 -4.56 18.01
CA ASP A 36 -0.72 -4.23 16.63
C ASP A 36 -0.77 -2.71 16.34
N LEU A 37 -1.27 -1.89 17.28
CA LEU A 37 -1.32 -0.43 17.11
C LEU A 37 0.06 0.21 17.14
N GLN A 38 0.92 -0.25 18.05
CA GLN A 38 2.31 0.20 18.14
C GLN A 38 3.12 -0.21 16.91
N GLN A 39 2.90 -1.41 16.37
CA GLN A 39 3.52 -1.86 15.11
C GLN A 39 3.16 -0.93 13.96
N GLN A 40 1.89 -0.51 13.87
CA GLN A 40 1.42 0.42 12.84
C GLN A 40 2.09 1.78 12.96
N ALA A 41 2.06 2.39 14.15
CA ALA A 41 2.70 3.67 14.39
C ALA A 41 4.21 3.61 14.08
N PHE A 42 4.86 2.53 14.50
CA PHE A 42 6.28 2.33 14.21
C PHE A 42 6.56 2.23 12.71
N VAL A 43 5.81 1.41 11.95
CA VAL A 43 6.02 1.26 10.50
C VAL A 43 5.81 2.58 9.75
N ILE A 44 4.80 3.37 10.14
CA ILE A 44 4.49 4.66 9.51
C ILE A 44 5.59 5.69 9.80
N CYS A 45 6.12 5.70 11.02
CA CYS A 45 7.11 6.68 11.45
C CYS A 45 8.56 6.26 11.16
N CYS A 46 8.82 4.98 10.87
CA CYS A 46 10.17 4.46 10.67
C CYS A 46 10.59 4.56 9.19
N PRO A 47 11.44 5.55 8.83
CA PRO A 47 12.01 5.61 7.51
C PRO A 47 12.98 4.43 7.34
N ASP A 48 12.75 3.64 6.29
CA ASP A 48 13.56 2.48 5.98
C ASP A 48 13.30 2.11 4.52
N MET A 49 14.38 2.03 3.75
CA MET A 49 14.40 1.69 2.33
C MET A 49 15.01 0.30 2.10
N SER A 50 15.25 -0.46 3.16
CA SER A 50 15.83 -1.79 3.09
C SER A 50 14.82 -2.80 2.53
N PRO A 51 15.24 -3.67 1.60
CA PRO A 51 14.37 -4.69 1.04
C PRO A 51 13.90 -5.71 2.09
N ASP A 52 14.69 -5.91 3.15
CA ASP A 52 14.40 -6.88 4.22
C ASP A 52 13.25 -6.40 5.11
N PHE A 53 13.18 -5.10 5.39
CA PHE A 53 12.13 -4.54 6.23
C PHE A 53 10.83 -4.25 5.47
N VAL A 54 10.89 -4.08 4.14
CA VAL A 54 9.72 -3.87 3.28
C VAL A 54 8.66 -4.97 3.42
N ILE A 55 9.07 -6.23 3.64
CA ILE A 55 8.14 -7.36 3.84
C ILE A 55 7.31 -7.17 5.11
N GLU A 56 7.97 -6.82 6.21
CA GLU A 56 7.30 -6.58 7.49
C GLU A 56 6.44 -5.31 7.45
N LYS A 57 6.91 -4.24 6.78
CA LYS A 57 6.10 -3.05 6.52
C LYS A 57 4.81 -3.39 5.78
N SER A 58 4.90 -4.15 4.68
CA SER A 58 3.75 -4.60 3.91
C SER A 58 2.77 -5.42 4.77
N ARG A 59 3.29 -6.36 5.57
CA ARG A 59 2.47 -7.17 6.48
C ARG A 59 1.68 -6.30 7.47
N VAL A 60 2.31 -5.31 8.09
CA VAL A 60 1.66 -4.40 9.05
C VAL A 60 0.64 -3.50 8.36
N LEU A 61 0.98 -2.91 7.21
CA LEU A 61 0.06 -2.05 6.46
C LEU A 61 -1.17 -2.81 5.95
N LYS A 62 -1.03 -4.06 5.53
CA LYS A 62 -2.16 -4.91 5.13
C LYS A 62 -3.10 -5.23 6.28
N LYS A 63 -2.60 -5.39 7.52
CA LYS A 63 -3.48 -5.54 8.69
C LYS A 63 -4.38 -4.32 8.88
N MET A 64 -3.91 -3.13 8.49
CA MET A 64 -4.71 -1.89 8.54
C MET A 64 -5.74 -1.80 7.41
N ALA A 65 -5.59 -2.56 6.32
CA ALA A 65 -6.47 -2.48 5.16
C ALA A 65 -7.94 -2.72 5.53
N TRP A 66 -8.21 -3.57 6.52
CA TRP A 66 -9.58 -3.77 7.04
C TRP A 66 -10.17 -2.53 7.70
N VAL A 67 -9.43 -1.89 8.60
CA VAL A 67 -9.87 -0.66 9.28
C VAL A 67 -10.09 0.46 8.27
N GLN A 68 -9.14 0.60 7.34
CA GLN A 68 -9.18 1.59 6.26
C GLN A 68 -10.35 1.34 5.30
N ALA A 69 -10.64 0.08 4.97
CA ALA A 69 -11.76 -0.28 4.13
C ALA A 69 -13.09 0.04 4.81
N VAL A 70 -13.23 -0.21 6.12
CA VAL A 70 -14.44 0.16 6.88
C VAL A 70 -14.68 1.67 6.83
N ASP A 71 -13.63 2.48 6.96
CA ASP A 71 -13.72 3.95 6.91
C ASP A 71 -14.01 4.49 5.49
N ALA A 72 -13.49 3.80 4.48
CA ALA A 72 -13.73 4.12 3.07
C ALA A 72 -15.14 3.75 2.59
N MET A 73 -15.80 2.76 3.20
CA MET A 73 -17.19 2.42 2.91
C MET A 73 -18.12 3.51 3.41
N ASP A 74 -19.06 3.94 2.56
CA ASP A 74 -20.16 4.78 3.02
C ASP A 74 -21.35 3.91 3.47
N VAL A 75 -22.11 4.38 4.46
CA VAL A 75 -23.24 3.65 5.02
C VAL A 75 -24.42 3.79 4.07
N ASN A 76 -24.59 2.81 3.17
CA ASN A 76 -25.69 2.83 2.21
C ASN A 76 -27.03 2.55 2.93
N GLN A 77 -28.02 3.43 2.76
CA GLN A 77 -29.34 3.32 3.43
C GLN A 77 -30.44 2.69 2.54
N GLY A 78 -30.08 1.89 1.52
CA GLY A 78 -31.08 1.27 0.63
C GLY A 78 -30.60 0.02 -0.09
N PRO A 79 -31.54 -0.76 -0.68
CA PRO A 79 -31.19 -1.91 -1.51
C PRO A 79 -30.50 -1.42 -2.78
N CYS A 80 -29.25 -1.84 -2.95
CA CYS A 80 -28.40 -1.39 -4.04
C CYS A 80 -27.58 -2.57 -4.56
N LEU A 81 -27.22 -2.54 -5.86
CA LEU A 81 -26.33 -3.54 -6.42
C LEU A 81 -24.94 -3.39 -5.79
N LEU A 82 -24.24 -4.52 -5.59
CA LEU A 82 -22.89 -4.51 -5.01
C LEU A 82 -21.95 -3.51 -5.71
N VAL A 83 -22.01 -3.43 -7.04
CA VAL A 83 -21.17 -2.54 -7.86
C VAL A 83 -21.49 -1.06 -7.71
N GLU A 84 -22.70 -0.74 -7.26
CA GLU A 84 -23.19 0.62 -7.02
C GLU A 84 -22.96 1.07 -5.57
N THR A 85 -22.43 0.18 -4.71
CA THR A 85 -22.14 0.52 -3.33
C THR A 85 -21.14 1.67 -3.27
N PRO A 86 -21.47 2.79 -2.59
CA PRO A 86 -20.62 3.96 -2.51
C PRO A 86 -19.33 3.68 -1.73
N VAL A 87 -18.21 4.22 -2.22
CA VAL A 87 -16.87 4.10 -1.62
C VAL A 87 -16.14 5.43 -1.78
N LYS A 88 -15.60 5.97 -0.70
CA LYS A 88 -14.80 7.20 -0.70
C LYS A 88 -13.45 6.97 -1.37
N ILE A 89 -13.35 7.22 -2.67
CA ILE A 89 -12.10 7.00 -3.43
C ILE A 89 -10.97 7.91 -2.93
N ALA A 90 -11.30 9.10 -2.42
CA ALA A 90 -10.35 10.00 -1.78
C ALA A 90 -9.55 9.32 -0.65
N MET A 91 -10.18 8.43 0.12
CA MET A 91 -9.50 7.68 1.19
C MET A 91 -8.47 6.69 0.61
N ALA A 92 -8.80 6.04 -0.51
CA ALA A 92 -7.85 5.17 -1.21
C ALA A 92 -6.67 5.96 -1.79
N ARG A 93 -6.90 7.18 -2.32
CA ARG A 93 -5.82 8.07 -2.78
C ARG A 93 -4.89 8.49 -1.63
N GLU A 94 -5.45 8.87 -0.50
CA GLU A 94 -4.68 9.27 0.69
C GLU A 94 -3.86 8.09 1.24
N LEU A 95 -4.45 6.90 1.28
CA LEU A 95 -3.74 5.67 1.63
C LEU A 95 -2.59 5.35 0.68
N CYS A 96 -2.81 5.51 -0.61
CA CYS A 96 -1.79 5.32 -1.63
C CYS A 96 -0.59 6.21 -1.36
N LYS A 97 -0.80 7.51 -1.11
CA LYS A 97 0.27 8.48 -0.79
C LYS A 97 0.98 8.14 0.53
N ARG A 98 0.22 7.79 1.57
CA ARG A 98 0.80 7.39 2.86
C ARG A 98 1.67 6.14 2.73
N ALA A 99 1.20 5.15 2.00
CA ALA A 99 1.94 3.92 1.77
C ALA A 99 3.18 4.16 0.89
N GLN A 100 3.09 5.00 -0.16
CA GLN A 100 4.26 5.45 -0.93
C GLN A 100 5.33 6.06 -0.02
N LYS A 101 4.93 6.95 0.89
CA LYS A 101 5.84 7.53 1.89
C LYS A 101 6.45 6.48 2.83
N CYS A 102 5.65 5.52 3.30
CA CYS A 102 6.14 4.44 4.16
C CYS A 102 7.18 3.55 3.46
N PHE A 103 7.04 3.33 2.15
CA PHE A 103 7.96 2.55 1.34
C PHE A 103 9.11 3.36 0.74
N GLY A 104 9.18 4.67 0.97
CA GLY A 104 10.22 5.53 0.42
C GLY A 104 10.06 5.79 -1.08
N LEU A 105 8.84 5.75 -1.60
CA LEU A 105 8.47 5.97 -3.00
C LEU A 105 7.95 7.41 -3.24
N ASP A 106 7.91 8.23 -2.19
CA ASP A 106 7.59 9.65 -2.29
C ASP A 106 8.79 10.46 -2.81
N GLU A 107 8.52 11.67 -3.32
CA GLU A 107 9.55 12.48 -3.98
C GLU A 107 10.76 12.77 -3.08
N ASP A 108 10.54 13.09 -1.80
CA ASP A 108 11.63 13.40 -0.85
C ASP A 108 12.51 12.18 -0.62
N SER A 109 11.90 11.00 -0.50
CA SER A 109 12.61 9.72 -0.36
C SER A 109 13.39 9.36 -1.62
N LEU A 110 12.83 9.58 -2.81
CA LEU A 110 13.53 9.34 -4.07
C LEU A 110 14.73 10.27 -4.22
N THR A 111 14.61 11.54 -3.85
CA THR A 111 15.74 12.48 -3.86
C THR A 111 16.86 12.04 -2.92
N LYS A 112 16.52 11.58 -1.71
CA LYS A 112 17.51 11.02 -0.77
C LYS A 112 18.16 9.75 -1.31
N LEU A 113 17.37 8.83 -1.87
CA LEU A 113 17.87 7.59 -2.44
C LEU A 113 18.85 7.87 -3.59
N ALA A 114 18.54 8.83 -4.46
CA ALA A 114 19.42 9.23 -5.56
C ALA A 114 20.73 9.85 -5.05
N ALA A 115 20.66 10.66 -3.99
CA ALA A 115 21.85 11.24 -3.36
C ALA A 115 22.78 10.16 -2.75
N ILE A 116 22.20 9.12 -2.15
CA ILE A 116 22.95 8.01 -1.54
C ILE A 116 23.51 7.07 -2.62
N SER A 117 22.75 6.78 -3.66
CA SER A 117 23.14 5.83 -4.71
C SER A 117 23.96 6.45 -5.84
N GLY A 118 24.01 7.78 -5.94
CA GLY A 118 24.62 8.50 -7.06
C GLY A 118 23.83 8.38 -8.38
N THR A 119 22.57 7.94 -8.33
CA THR A 119 21.69 7.83 -9.51
C THR A 119 20.95 9.14 -9.77
N ASP A 120 20.51 9.38 -11.01
CA ASP A 120 19.65 10.52 -11.32
C ASP A 120 18.24 10.36 -10.74
N VAL A 121 17.70 11.43 -10.16
CA VAL A 121 16.37 11.43 -9.52
C VAL A 121 15.26 11.17 -10.56
N GLN A 122 15.41 11.64 -11.80
CA GLN A 122 14.37 11.43 -12.83
C GLN A 122 14.32 9.98 -13.26
N ASP A 123 15.47 9.30 -13.37
CA ASP A 123 15.50 7.85 -13.65
C ASP A 123 14.73 7.07 -12.57
N LEU A 124 14.92 7.41 -11.30
CA LEU A 124 14.18 6.79 -10.19
C LEU A 124 12.68 7.10 -10.24
N LYS A 125 12.29 8.34 -10.55
CA LYS A 125 10.87 8.73 -10.71
C LYS A 125 10.20 7.98 -11.86
N ILE A 126 10.86 7.88 -13.01
CA ILE A 126 10.36 7.13 -14.17
C ILE A 126 10.22 5.65 -13.82
N PHE A 127 11.19 5.09 -13.11
CA PHE A 127 11.14 3.71 -12.64
C PHE A 127 9.92 3.46 -11.74
N VAL A 128 9.69 4.33 -10.76
CA VAL A 128 8.54 4.22 -9.85
C VAL A 128 7.22 4.37 -10.59
N GLN A 129 7.08 5.37 -11.47
CA GLN A 129 5.84 5.57 -12.24
C GLN A 129 5.50 4.36 -13.13
N ARG A 130 6.52 3.73 -13.72
CA ARG A 130 6.38 2.54 -14.56
C ARG A 130 5.99 1.30 -13.75
N ASN A 131 6.53 1.15 -12.54
CA ASN A 131 6.31 -0.01 -11.69
C ASN A 131 5.12 0.15 -10.72
N LEU A 132 4.47 1.32 -10.70
CA LEU A 132 3.24 1.58 -9.93
C LEU A 132 2.02 1.94 -10.80
N PRO A 133 1.62 1.12 -11.80
CA PRO A 133 0.49 1.42 -12.68
C PRO A 133 -0.85 1.64 -11.94
N MET A 134 -1.05 1.04 -10.76
CA MET A 134 -2.26 1.21 -9.96
C MET A 134 -2.25 2.53 -9.20
N CYS A 135 -1.12 2.90 -8.61
CA CYS A 135 -0.98 4.16 -7.89
C CYS A 135 -1.04 5.34 -8.85
N THR A 136 -0.36 5.27 -9.99
CA THR A 136 -0.35 6.35 -11.00
C THR A 136 -1.75 6.62 -11.53
N LYS A 137 -2.55 5.58 -11.81
CA LYS A 137 -3.95 5.74 -12.26
C LYS A 137 -4.89 6.21 -11.17
N LEU A 138 -4.67 5.77 -9.93
CA LEU A 138 -5.44 6.23 -8.78
C LEU A 138 -5.12 7.70 -8.43
N LEU A 139 -3.93 8.19 -8.77
CA LEU A 139 -3.48 9.55 -8.49
C LEU A 139 -3.65 10.49 -9.70
N SER A 140 -3.75 9.98 -10.93
CA SER A 140 -4.08 10.80 -12.10
C SER A 140 -5.49 11.39 -11.93
N ASP A 141 -5.58 12.71 -11.98
CA ASP A 141 -6.77 13.52 -11.73
C ASP A 141 -7.83 13.45 -12.85
N ASP A 142 -7.83 12.41 -13.70
CA ASP A 142 -8.83 12.18 -14.74
C ASP A 142 -10.18 11.78 -14.11
N THR A 143 -10.82 12.77 -13.50
CA THR A 143 -12.24 12.80 -13.13
C THR A 143 -12.87 14.07 -13.69
N ASP A 144 -12.59 14.40 -14.94
CA ASP A 144 -13.57 15.12 -15.76
C ASP A 144 -14.70 14.12 -16.09
N CYS A 145 -15.91 14.43 -15.60
CA CYS A 145 -17.09 13.56 -15.51
C CYS A 145 -17.01 12.45 -14.44
N ALA A 146 -17.20 12.83 -13.17
CA ALA A 146 -17.37 11.92 -12.04
C ALA A 146 -18.37 10.78 -12.33
N PRO A 147 -17.92 9.52 -12.51
CA PRO A 147 -18.76 8.37 -12.21
C PRO A 147 -19.00 8.37 -10.70
N PRO A 148 -20.13 7.84 -10.20
CA PRO A 148 -20.32 7.73 -8.76
C PRO A 148 -19.15 6.96 -8.13
N ASP A 149 -18.57 7.55 -7.09
CA ASP A 149 -17.55 6.98 -6.22
C ASP A 149 -18.06 5.66 -5.62
N ASN A 150 -17.81 4.55 -6.32
CA ASN A 150 -18.37 3.25 -5.99
C ASN A 150 -17.43 2.09 -6.34
N ILE A 151 -17.87 0.88 -6.02
CA ILE A 151 -17.10 -0.34 -6.26
C ILE A 151 -16.80 -0.56 -7.74
N ARG A 152 -17.67 -0.15 -8.67
CA ARG A 152 -17.40 -0.27 -10.11
C ARG A 152 -16.14 0.51 -10.50
N THR A 153 -15.89 1.66 -9.90
CA THR A 153 -14.67 2.45 -10.17
C THR A 153 -13.42 1.70 -9.70
N LEU A 154 -13.40 1.19 -8.47
CA LEU A 154 -12.28 0.37 -7.96
C LEU A 154 -12.06 -0.90 -8.79
N ALA A 155 -13.15 -1.56 -9.17
CA ALA A 155 -13.13 -2.72 -10.05
C ALA A 155 -12.51 -2.41 -11.42
N SER A 156 -12.83 -1.26 -12.01
CA SER A 156 -12.29 -0.84 -13.29
C SER A 156 -10.79 -0.51 -13.22
N LEU A 157 -10.32 0.01 -12.09
CA LEU A 157 -8.90 0.27 -11.84
C LEU A 157 -8.12 -1.04 -11.71
N LEU A 158 -8.70 -2.05 -11.04
CA LEU A 158 -8.10 -3.37 -10.90
C LEU A 158 -8.08 -4.15 -12.23
N SER A 159 -9.18 -4.16 -12.97
CA SER A 159 -9.30 -4.95 -14.22
C SER A 159 -8.32 -4.49 -15.29
N LYS A 160 -7.94 -3.21 -15.30
CA LYS A 160 -6.96 -2.63 -16.21
C LYS A 160 -5.49 -2.94 -15.85
N ASN A 161 -5.21 -3.41 -14.63
CA ASN A 161 -3.84 -3.52 -14.11
C ASN A 161 -3.41 -4.95 -13.79
N SER A 162 -4.30 -5.84 -13.36
CA SER A 162 -4.06 -7.29 -13.33
C SER A 162 -5.26 -8.03 -12.73
N SER A 163 -5.67 -9.11 -13.40
CA SER A 163 -6.55 -10.21 -12.96
C SER A 163 -7.94 -10.30 -13.61
N THR A 164 -8.04 -11.18 -14.62
CA THR A 164 -9.28 -11.77 -15.16
C THR A 164 -10.18 -12.39 -14.07
N LEU A 165 -9.59 -12.83 -12.95
CA LEU A 165 -10.28 -13.39 -11.79
C LEU A 165 -11.15 -12.37 -11.04
N LEU A 166 -10.81 -11.08 -11.06
CA LEU A 166 -11.68 -10.05 -10.49
C LEU A 166 -12.84 -9.75 -11.41
N THR A 167 -12.65 -9.73 -12.73
CA THR A 167 -13.75 -9.63 -13.69
C THR A 167 -14.73 -10.79 -13.49
N LEU A 168 -14.22 -12.01 -13.25
CA LEU A 168 -15.02 -13.19 -12.95
C LEU A 168 -15.63 -13.17 -11.54
N GLY A 169 -14.89 -12.73 -10.52
CA GLY A 169 -15.35 -12.63 -9.13
C GLY A 169 -16.41 -11.54 -8.96
N LEU A 170 -16.21 -10.38 -9.59
CA LEU A 170 -17.19 -9.32 -9.69
C LEU A 170 -18.39 -9.77 -10.49
N ALA A 171 -18.25 -10.43 -11.65
CA ALA A 171 -19.39 -10.99 -12.38
C ALA A 171 -20.17 -11.99 -11.49
N ASN A 172 -19.49 -12.91 -10.80
CA ASN A 172 -20.14 -13.88 -9.92
C ASN A 172 -20.83 -13.21 -8.71
N TRP A 173 -20.25 -12.15 -8.15
CA TRP A 173 -20.79 -11.44 -6.97
C TRP A 173 -21.84 -10.37 -7.31
N SER A 174 -21.77 -9.77 -8.50
CA SER A 174 -22.68 -8.72 -8.96
C SER A 174 -24.04 -9.24 -9.41
N PHE A 175 -24.16 -10.53 -9.74
CA PHE A 175 -25.44 -11.16 -10.10
C PHE A 175 -26.14 -11.90 -8.95
N THR A 176 -25.51 -12.08 -7.79
CA THR A 176 -26.03 -12.97 -6.74
C THR A 176 -26.40 -12.31 -5.42
N THR A 177 -26.28 -10.99 -5.23
CA THR A 177 -26.49 -10.42 -3.89
C THR A 177 -27.05 -9.01 -3.89
N THR A 178 -28.36 -8.91 -3.69
CA THR A 178 -28.98 -7.74 -3.04
C THR A 178 -28.41 -7.65 -1.63
N ILE A 179 -27.79 -6.52 -1.27
CA ILE A 179 -27.33 -6.28 0.10
C ILE A 179 -28.59 -5.96 0.93
N PRO A 180 -28.85 -6.66 2.06
CA PRO A 180 -30.00 -6.35 2.90
C PRO A 180 -29.88 -4.94 3.50
N VAL A 181 -31.04 -4.32 3.75
CA VAL A 181 -31.24 -2.92 4.19
C VAL A 181 -30.53 -2.56 5.52
N MET A 182 -30.00 -3.54 6.25
CA MET A 182 -29.15 -3.31 7.41
C MET A 182 -27.93 -4.23 7.40
N GLY A 183 -26.74 -3.63 7.27
CA GLY A 183 -25.47 -4.31 7.47
C GLY A 183 -24.34 -3.68 6.68
N PHE A 184 -23.15 -3.59 7.28
CA PHE A 184 -21.91 -3.31 6.54
C PHE A 184 -21.80 -4.34 5.40
N GLY A 185 -21.81 -3.88 4.15
CA GLY A 185 -21.78 -4.75 2.98
C GLY A 185 -20.52 -5.63 2.97
N GLY A 186 -20.60 -6.84 3.52
CA GLY A 186 -19.41 -7.68 3.75
C GLY A 186 -18.64 -8.02 2.46
N LYS A 187 -19.35 -8.26 1.35
CA LYS A 187 -18.72 -8.48 0.04
C LYS A 187 -18.09 -7.21 -0.54
N ALA A 188 -18.72 -6.05 -0.33
CA ALA A 188 -18.21 -4.75 -0.75
C ALA A 188 -16.90 -4.43 -0.02
N LEU A 189 -16.92 -4.61 1.30
CA LEU A 189 -15.76 -4.45 2.17
C LEU A 189 -14.59 -5.35 1.74
N ASN A 190 -14.85 -6.62 1.42
CA ASN A 190 -13.83 -7.54 0.91
C ASN A 190 -13.15 -7.03 -0.37
N ILE A 191 -13.90 -6.43 -1.30
CA ILE A 191 -13.34 -5.86 -2.53
C ILE A 191 -12.41 -4.69 -2.21
N VAL A 192 -12.83 -3.79 -1.32
CA VAL A 192 -12.01 -2.64 -0.91
C VAL A 192 -10.76 -3.10 -0.17
N VAL A 193 -10.87 -4.05 0.77
CA VAL A 193 -9.71 -4.63 1.47
C VAL A 193 -8.73 -5.25 0.49
N TYR A 194 -9.23 -6.04 -0.47
CA TYR A 194 -8.39 -6.66 -1.48
C TYR A 194 -7.68 -5.61 -2.36
N PHE A 195 -8.41 -4.58 -2.80
CA PHE A 195 -7.85 -3.46 -3.55
C PHE A 195 -6.68 -2.81 -2.79
N LEU A 196 -6.89 -2.48 -1.51
CA LEU A 196 -5.88 -1.84 -0.66
C LEU A 196 -4.67 -2.76 -0.43
N CYS A 197 -4.90 -4.05 -0.15
CA CYS A 197 -3.83 -5.03 0.01
C CYS A 197 -3.00 -5.18 -1.27
N ARG A 198 -3.66 -5.22 -2.43
CA ARG A 198 -2.99 -5.35 -3.74
C ARG A 198 -2.15 -4.12 -4.07
N MET A 199 -2.68 -2.92 -3.78
CA MET A 199 -1.94 -1.67 -3.93
C MET A 199 -0.70 -1.64 -3.02
N ILE A 200 -0.82 -2.10 -1.77
CA ILE A 200 0.33 -2.20 -0.84
C ILE A 200 1.37 -3.20 -1.36
N ASP A 201 0.95 -4.32 -1.94
CA ASP A 201 1.85 -5.29 -2.55
C ASP A 201 2.64 -4.71 -3.72
N GLU A 202 1.95 -4.03 -4.63
CA GLU A 202 2.58 -3.38 -5.79
C GLU A 202 3.64 -2.34 -5.34
N GLN A 203 3.33 -1.56 -4.30
CA GLN A 203 4.29 -0.63 -3.71
C GLN A 203 5.47 -1.33 -3.03
N ALA A 204 5.22 -2.43 -2.31
CA ALA A 204 6.29 -3.19 -1.66
C ALA A 204 7.22 -3.87 -2.69
N GLU A 205 6.67 -4.42 -3.78
CA GLU A 205 7.43 -4.98 -4.90
C GLU A 205 8.27 -3.89 -5.57
N CYS A 206 7.65 -2.75 -5.90
CA CYS A 206 8.35 -1.62 -6.49
C CYS A 206 9.49 -1.10 -5.59
N ALA A 207 9.31 -1.04 -4.28
CA ALA A 207 10.35 -0.58 -3.35
C ALA A 207 11.58 -1.50 -3.33
N LYS A 208 11.36 -2.83 -3.39
CA LYS A 208 12.46 -3.80 -3.49
C LYS A 208 13.21 -3.68 -4.82
N ASP A 209 12.46 -3.57 -5.92
CA ASP A 209 13.07 -3.48 -7.25
C ASP A 209 13.79 -2.14 -7.44
N LEU A 210 13.27 -1.06 -6.85
CA LEU A 210 13.91 0.25 -6.83
C LEU A 210 15.25 0.21 -6.09
N HIS A 211 15.31 -0.48 -4.94
CA HIS A 211 16.56 -0.67 -4.21
C HIS A 211 17.60 -1.43 -5.06
N ASN A 212 17.19 -2.50 -5.75
CA ASN A 212 18.07 -3.23 -6.66
C ASN A 212 18.54 -2.36 -7.82
N PHE A 213 17.65 -1.55 -8.40
CA PHE A 213 17.98 -0.64 -9.51
C PHE A 213 18.97 0.45 -9.08
N ALA A 214 18.82 0.98 -7.86
CA ALA A 214 19.68 2.05 -7.35
C ALA A 214 21.11 1.58 -7.03
N PHE A 215 21.30 0.34 -6.57
CA PHE A 215 22.61 -0.13 -6.05
C PHE A 215 23.31 -1.22 -6.87
N ASN A 216 22.64 -1.88 -7.83
CA ASN A 216 23.27 -2.91 -8.69
C ASN A 216 23.61 -2.38 -10.10
N LYS A 217 24.10 -1.15 -10.21
CA LYS A 217 24.67 -0.62 -11.46
C LYS A 217 26.14 -0.97 -11.61
#